data_AF-A0A8I0JQF5-F1
#
_entry.id   AF-A0A8I0JQF5-F1
#
_cell.length_a   1.000
_cell.length_b   1.000
_cell.length_c   1.000
_cell.angle_alpha   90.00
_cell.angle_beta   90.00
_cell.angle_gamma   90.00
#
_symmetry.space_group_name_H-M   'P 1'
#
loop_
_entity.id
_entity.type
_entity.pdbx_description
1 polymer ?
#
loop_
_entity_poly.entity_id
_entity_poly.type
_entity_poly.pdbx_seq_one_letter_code
_entity_poly.pdbx_strand_id
1 'polypeptide(L)'
;MRLRHPSRTHGFTLVELMVAIAVMALLALVSWRGLDSMVRSQETIRARNEQQMVLQTVIAQWNADLEALMPLENTQVIDWDGQVLRMTRKSSAAVDDGAVVVAWARRQTAGRDQWLRWQSPPLRTRAQWRDAWNQGSQWGRNPSDDQRRRETVLMPLDQWRLYYYRDNAWSNPQSSGSDNGTGTVNPPSGGTNSSAQLPTIPDGIRVELTLPPDSAIPGRVTMDWVNPLRSNSRS
;
A
#
# COMPACT_ATOMS: atom_id res chain seq x y z
N MET A 1 -7.82 7.40 88.52
CA MET A 1 -8.52 8.68 88.24
C MET A 1 -7.97 9.21 86.92
N ARG A 2 -8.78 9.21 85.83
CA ARG A 2 -8.35 9.56 84.46
C ARG A 2 -8.49 11.07 84.25
N LEU A 3 -7.41 11.75 83.82
CA LEU A 3 -7.47 13.13 83.33
C LEU A 3 -7.60 13.10 81.80
N ARG A 4 -8.77 13.48 81.29
CA ARG A 4 -9.03 13.73 79.87
C ARG A 4 -8.34 15.04 79.47
N HIS A 5 -7.55 15.01 78.40
CA HIS A 5 -7.08 16.23 77.76
C HIS A 5 -8.25 16.92 77.03
N PRO A 6 -8.46 18.24 77.19
CA PRO A 6 -9.43 18.98 76.41
C PRO A 6 -8.92 19.11 74.97
N SER A 7 -9.68 18.57 74.03
CA SER A 7 -9.49 18.85 72.60
C SER A 7 -9.86 20.31 72.34
N ARG A 8 -8.86 21.13 71.99
CA ARG A 8 -9.06 22.51 71.53
C ARG A 8 -9.79 22.45 70.17
N THR A 9 -11.03 22.90 70.15
CA THR A 9 -11.76 23.18 68.90
C THR A 9 -11.15 24.43 68.26
N HIS A 10 -10.41 24.25 67.17
CA HIS A 10 -10.01 25.35 66.30
C HIS A 10 -11.24 25.79 65.48
N GLY A 11 -11.63 27.06 65.63
CA GLY A 11 -12.68 27.66 64.81
C GLY A 11 -12.16 27.97 63.41
N PHE A 12 -12.85 27.45 62.40
CA PHE A 12 -12.53 27.63 60.99
C PHE A 12 -12.79 29.08 60.57
N THR A 13 -11.80 29.78 60.02
CA THR A 13 -11.96 31.18 59.60
C THR A 13 -12.58 31.25 58.20
N LEU A 14 -13.36 32.31 57.91
CA LEU A 14 -13.93 32.56 56.58
C LEU A 14 -12.85 32.54 55.47
N VAL A 15 -11.67 33.07 55.79
CA VAL A 15 -10.52 33.13 54.88
C VAL A 15 -10.01 31.73 54.53
N GLU A 16 -9.97 30.81 55.49
CA GLU A 16 -9.56 29.41 55.27
C GLU A 16 -10.54 28.68 54.35
N LEU A 17 -11.85 28.93 54.49
CA LEU A 17 -12.86 28.41 53.57
C LEU A 17 -12.68 28.95 52.15
N MET A 18 -12.46 30.25 52.02
CA MET A 18 -12.30 30.90 50.71
C MET A 18 -11.06 30.39 49.99
N VAL A 19 -9.94 30.24 50.71
CA VAL A 19 -8.70 29.67 50.16
C VAL A 19 -8.91 28.21 49.77
N ALA A 20 -9.56 27.41 50.63
CA ALA A 20 -9.85 26.00 50.32
C ALA A 20 -10.71 25.87 49.05
N ILE A 21 -11.77 26.67 48.91
CA ILE A 21 -12.63 26.67 47.71
C ILE A 21 -11.86 27.17 46.48
N ALA A 22 -11.03 28.21 46.61
CA ALA A 22 -10.22 28.70 45.50
C ALA A 22 -9.21 27.65 45.00
N VAL A 23 -8.53 26.95 45.91
CA VAL A 23 -7.61 25.86 45.57
C VAL A 23 -8.35 24.68 44.94
N MET A 24 -9.49 24.27 45.51
CA MET A 24 -10.31 23.20 44.93
C MET A 24 -10.83 23.56 43.53
N ALA A 25 -11.24 24.82 43.32
CA ALA A 25 -11.68 25.30 42.01
C ALA A 25 -10.55 25.25 40.97
N LEU A 26 -9.32 25.63 41.35
CA LEU A 26 -8.15 25.54 40.48
C LEU A 26 -7.81 24.09 40.13
N LEU A 27 -7.83 23.19 41.12
CA LEU A 27 -7.58 21.76 40.89
C LEU A 27 -8.63 21.14 39.97
N ALA A 28 -9.90 21.50 40.13
CA ALA A 28 -10.98 21.04 39.27
C ALA A 28 -10.79 21.51 37.81
N LEU A 29 -10.40 22.77 37.59
CA LEU A 29 -10.12 23.33 36.27
C LEU A 29 -8.92 22.65 35.59
N VAL A 30 -7.84 22.42 36.33
CA VAL A 30 -6.64 21.72 35.82
C VAL A 30 -6.95 20.25 35.52
N SER A 31 -7.74 19.58 36.37
CA SER A 31 -8.17 18.20 36.16
C SER A 31 -8.99 18.05 34.87
N TRP A 32 -9.98 18.92 34.65
CA TRP A 32 -10.81 18.89 33.43
C TRP A 32 -9.99 19.15 32.16
N ARG A 33 -9.08 20.13 32.20
CA ARG A 33 -8.17 20.41 31.07
C ARG A 33 -7.15 19.30 30.84
N GLY A 34 -6.70 18.63 31.90
CA GLY A 34 -5.82 17.46 31.84
C GLY A 34 -6.50 16.29 31.14
N LEU A 35 -7.74 15.98 31.52
CA LEU A 35 -8.55 14.94 30.90
C LEU A 35 -8.81 15.23 29.41
N ASP A 36 -9.21 16.45 29.07
CA ASP A 36 -9.43 16.88 27.68
C ASP A 36 -8.17 16.76 26.81
N SER A 37 -7.00 17.08 27.37
CA SER A 37 -5.72 16.94 26.66
C SER A 37 -5.34 15.49 26.41
N MET A 38 -5.62 14.59 27.35
CA MET A 38 -5.36 13.17 27.23
C MET A 38 -6.28 12.51 26.20
N VAL A 39 -7.57 12.87 26.18
CA VAL A 39 -8.53 12.34 25.20
C VAL A 39 -8.08 12.68 23.78
N ARG A 40 -7.76 13.95 23.50
CA ARG A 40 -7.25 14.38 22.17
C ARG A 40 -5.93 13.72 21.79
N SER A 41 -5.03 13.52 22.76
CA SER A 41 -3.77 12.82 22.52
C SER A 41 -4.00 11.35 22.16
N GLN A 42 -4.94 10.68 22.84
CA GLN A 42 -5.29 9.29 22.51
C GLN A 42 -5.92 9.19 21.12
N GLU A 43 -6.80 10.11 20.75
CA GLU A 43 -7.40 10.15 19.40
C GLU A 43 -6.32 10.31 18.31
N THR A 44 -5.36 11.20 18.52
CA THR A 44 -4.24 11.42 17.58
C THR A 44 -3.35 10.18 17.45
N ILE A 45 -3.03 9.53 18.57
CA ILE A 45 -2.23 8.30 18.58
C ILE A 45 -2.99 7.16 17.89
N ARG A 46 -4.29 7.01 18.17
CA ARG A 46 -5.14 6.00 17.53
C ARG A 46 -5.18 6.20 16.01
N ALA A 47 -5.43 7.42 15.54
CA ALA A 47 -5.47 7.73 14.11
C ALA A 47 -4.13 7.43 13.41
N ARG A 48 -2.99 7.73 14.04
CA ARG A 48 -1.66 7.38 13.50
C ARG A 48 -1.43 5.87 13.46
N ASN A 49 -1.84 5.14 14.48
CA ASN A 49 -1.73 3.69 14.51
C ASN A 49 -2.59 3.04 13.41
N GLU A 50 -3.81 3.52 13.19
CA GLU A 50 -4.68 3.07 12.10
C GLU A 50 -4.05 3.30 10.73
N GLN A 51 -3.50 4.49 10.48
CA GLN A 51 -2.79 4.80 9.24
C GLN A 51 -1.56 3.89 9.03
N GLN A 52 -0.83 3.55 10.10
CA GLN A 52 0.30 2.63 10.02
C GLN A 52 -0.16 1.20 9.70
N MET A 53 -1.27 0.73 10.30
CA MET A 53 -1.86 -0.57 9.96
C MET A 53 -2.29 -0.62 8.49
N VAL A 54 -2.93 0.45 7.99
CA VAL A 54 -3.29 0.56 6.57
C VAL A 54 -2.05 0.43 5.68
N LEU A 55 -0.98 1.17 5.98
CA LEU A 55 0.27 1.06 5.22
C LEU A 55 0.82 -0.38 5.20
N GLN A 56 0.84 -1.05 6.36
CA GLN A 56 1.31 -2.44 6.46
C GLN A 56 0.43 -3.40 5.65
N THR A 57 -0.89 -3.24 5.70
CA THR A 57 -1.83 -4.04 4.89
C THR A 57 -1.62 -3.81 3.40
N VAL A 58 -1.42 -2.56 2.98
CA VAL A 58 -1.19 -2.21 1.57
C VAL A 58 0.13 -2.79 1.06
N ILE A 59 1.20 -2.72 1.86
CA ILE A 59 2.49 -3.35 1.55
C ILE A 59 2.34 -4.87 1.45
N ALA A 60 1.63 -5.49 2.39
CA ALA A 60 1.37 -6.94 2.35
C ALA A 60 0.58 -7.32 1.09
N GLN A 61 -0.42 -6.52 0.71
CA GLN A 61 -1.21 -6.73 -0.50
C GLN A 61 -0.34 -6.60 -1.77
N TRP A 62 0.55 -5.61 -1.83
CA TRP A 62 1.52 -5.45 -2.92
C TRP A 62 2.42 -6.67 -3.07
N ASN A 63 3.01 -7.13 -1.97
CA ASN A 63 3.87 -8.32 -1.98
C ASN A 63 3.08 -9.57 -2.37
N ALA A 64 1.86 -9.75 -1.84
CA ALA A 64 1.01 -10.88 -2.18
C ALA A 64 0.58 -10.91 -3.66
N ASP A 65 0.45 -9.74 -4.30
CA ASP A 65 0.21 -9.65 -5.74
C ASP A 65 1.45 -10.10 -6.55
N LEU A 66 2.66 -9.72 -6.13
CA LEU A 66 3.91 -10.10 -6.78
C LEU A 66 4.30 -11.58 -6.53
N GLU A 67 4.07 -12.10 -5.33
CA GLU A 67 4.33 -13.51 -4.99
C GLU A 67 3.41 -14.47 -5.76
N ALA A 68 2.22 -13.99 -6.14
CA ALA A 68 1.24 -14.79 -6.86
C ALA A 68 1.34 -14.65 -8.39
N LEU A 69 2.38 -14.00 -8.92
CA LEU A 69 2.58 -13.87 -10.37
C LEU A 69 2.51 -15.25 -11.04
N MET A 70 1.70 -15.33 -12.09
CA MET A 70 1.39 -16.57 -12.78
C MET A 70 1.66 -16.41 -14.27
N PRO A 71 2.75 -17.00 -14.80
CA PRO A 71 2.95 -17.14 -16.24
C PRO A 71 1.87 -17.97 -16.89
N LEU A 72 1.15 -17.38 -17.86
CA LEU A 72 0.29 -18.12 -18.78
C LEU A 72 0.90 -18.04 -20.18
N GLU A 73 0.78 -19.13 -20.93
CA GLU A 73 1.27 -19.20 -22.32
C GLU A 73 0.68 -18.08 -23.19
N ASN A 74 1.53 -17.41 -23.97
CA ASN A 74 1.14 -16.35 -24.91
C ASN A 74 0.38 -15.16 -24.27
N THR A 75 0.66 -14.84 -23.00
CA THR A 75 0.12 -13.66 -22.29
C THR A 75 1.26 -12.80 -21.77
N GLN A 76 1.02 -11.60 -21.25
CA GLN A 76 2.03 -10.86 -20.47
C GLN A 76 1.81 -11.12 -18.97
N VAL A 77 2.89 -11.39 -18.24
CA VAL A 77 2.81 -11.62 -16.79
C VAL A 77 2.85 -10.33 -16.01
N ILE A 78 3.68 -9.38 -16.42
CA ILE A 78 3.82 -8.09 -15.77
C ILE A 78 4.19 -7.03 -16.80
N ASP A 79 3.59 -5.86 -16.69
CA ASP A 79 3.86 -4.73 -17.58
C ASP A 79 3.68 -3.40 -16.85
N TRP A 80 4.64 -2.50 -17.04
CA TRP A 80 4.62 -1.14 -16.53
C TRP A 80 4.59 -0.17 -17.71
N ASP A 81 3.48 0.56 -17.85
CA ASP A 81 3.31 1.50 -18.96
C ASP A 81 3.73 2.95 -18.64
N GLY A 82 4.35 3.17 -17.47
CA GLY A 82 4.70 4.50 -16.97
C GLY A 82 3.68 5.09 -15.99
N GLN A 83 2.47 4.54 -15.94
CA GLN A 83 1.37 5.02 -15.10
C GLN A 83 0.66 3.90 -14.34
N VAL A 84 0.57 2.72 -14.95
CA VAL A 84 -0.15 1.56 -14.46
C VAL A 84 0.77 0.36 -14.49
N LEU A 85 0.86 -0.33 -13.35
CA LEU A 85 1.47 -1.66 -13.28
C LEU A 85 0.36 -2.68 -13.43
N ARG A 86 0.44 -3.53 -14.46
CA ARG A 86 -0.47 -4.64 -14.67
C ARG A 86 0.26 -5.94 -14.43
N MET A 87 -0.45 -6.89 -13.86
CA MET A 87 0.08 -8.22 -13.62
C MET A 87 -0.96 -9.30 -13.72
N THR A 88 -0.53 -10.47 -14.19
CA THR A 88 -1.32 -11.69 -14.21
C THR A 88 -0.90 -12.53 -13.02
N ARG A 89 -1.85 -12.82 -12.13
CA ARG A 89 -1.59 -13.59 -10.90
C ARG A 89 -2.61 -14.69 -10.70
N LYS A 90 -2.27 -15.65 -9.86
CA LYS A 90 -3.22 -16.63 -9.34
C LYS A 90 -4.26 -15.93 -8.45
N SER A 91 -5.53 -16.31 -8.59
CA SER A 91 -6.60 -15.86 -7.69
C SER A 91 -6.31 -16.31 -6.25
N SER A 92 -6.60 -15.46 -5.27
CA SER A 92 -6.53 -15.77 -3.84
C SER A 92 -7.87 -16.24 -3.26
N ALA A 93 -8.88 -16.48 -4.11
CA ALA A 93 -10.18 -16.97 -3.68
C ALA A 93 -10.08 -18.39 -3.09
N ALA A 94 -10.96 -18.73 -2.15
CA ALA A 94 -11.00 -20.05 -1.51
C ALA A 94 -11.23 -21.19 -2.51
N VAL A 95 -11.95 -20.89 -3.60
CA VAL A 95 -12.08 -21.77 -4.77
C VAL A 95 -11.06 -21.30 -5.80
N ASP A 96 -10.26 -22.21 -6.35
CA ASP A 96 -9.31 -21.89 -7.41
C ASP A 96 -10.07 -21.53 -8.69
N ASP A 97 -10.36 -20.23 -8.82
CA ASP A 97 -11.14 -19.68 -9.92
C ASP A 97 -10.30 -19.37 -11.17
N GLY A 98 -8.99 -19.67 -11.13
CA GLY A 98 -8.05 -19.43 -12.21
C GLY A 98 -7.25 -18.13 -12.04
N ALA A 99 -6.72 -17.62 -13.16
CA ALA A 99 -5.92 -16.40 -13.16
C ALA A 99 -6.79 -15.15 -13.08
N VAL A 100 -6.23 -14.07 -12.53
CA VAL A 100 -6.82 -12.73 -12.56
C VAL A 100 -5.78 -11.73 -13.04
N VAL A 101 -6.23 -10.64 -13.64
CA VAL A 101 -5.39 -9.47 -13.90
C VAL A 101 -5.61 -8.48 -12.76
N VAL A 102 -4.50 -8.03 -12.17
CA VAL A 102 -4.47 -6.95 -11.19
C VAL A 102 -3.75 -5.76 -11.80
N ALA A 103 -4.26 -4.57 -11.53
CA ALA A 103 -3.63 -3.33 -11.91
C ALA A 103 -3.44 -2.43 -10.69
N TRP A 104 -2.30 -1.75 -10.62
CA TRP A 104 -2.02 -0.71 -9.63
C TRP A 104 -1.85 0.61 -10.37
N ALA A 105 -2.37 1.68 -9.79
CA ALA A 105 -2.30 3.03 -10.35
C ALA A 105 -2.16 4.06 -9.24
N ARG A 106 -1.47 5.17 -9.51
CA ARG A 106 -1.65 6.41 -8.75
C ARG A 106 -2.61 7.30 -9.53
N ARG A 107 -3.71 7.70 -8.90
CA ARG A 107 -4.71 8.56 -9.55
C ARG A 107 -5.36 9.49 -8.52
N GLN A 108 -5.77 10.66 -8.97
CA GLN A 108 -6.53 11.58 -8.15
C GLN A 108 -7.99 11.08 -8.01
N THR A 109 -8.42 10.81 -6.78
CA THR A 109 -9.80 10.45 -6.40
C THR A 109 -10.23 11.35 -5.23
N ALA A 110 -11.43 11.93 -5.30
CA ALA A 110 -11.96 12.82 -4.26
C ALA A 110 -11.03 13.98 -3.85
N GLY A 111 -10.34 14.60 -4.82
CA GLY A 111 -9.46 15.75 -4.60
C GLY A 111 -8.06 15.41 -4.08
N ARG A 112 -7.70 14.13 -3.98
CA ARG A 112 -6.41 13.68 -3.46
C ARG A 112 -5.79 12.58 -4.32
N ASP A 113 -4.47 12.58 -4.48
CA ASP A 113 -3.78 11.46 -5.09
C ASP A 113 -3.81 10.25 -4.17
N GLN A 114 -4.33 9.15 -4.72
CA GLN A 114 -4.45 7.87 -4.04
C GLN A 114 -3.63 6.85 -4.80
N TRP A 115 -3.08 5.89 -4.06
CA TRP A 115 -2.67 4.61 -4.63
C TRP A 115 -3.89 3.70 -4.66
N LEU A 116 -4.14 3.09 -5.80
CA LEU A 116 -5.33 2.28 -6.03
C LEU A 116 -4.93 0.94 -6.61
N ARG A 117 -5.80 -0.04 -6.36
CA ARG A 117 -5.71 -1.37 -6.93
C ARG A 117 -7.01 -1.71 -7.64
N TRP A 118 -6.90 -2.36 -8.79
CA TRP A 118 -8.02 -2.90 -9.54
C TRP A 118 -7.80 -4.37 -9.82
N GLN A 119 -8.90 -5.13 -9.87
CA GLN A 119 -8.85 -6.55 -10.16
C GLN A 119 -9.94 -6.97 -11.15
N SER A 120 -9.57 -7.80 -12.11
CA SER A 120 -10.52 -8.39 -13.05
C SER A 120 -11.35 -9.51 -12.40
N PRO A 121 -12.48 -9.91 -13.02
CA PRO A 121 -13.06 -11.21 -12.78
C PRO A 121 -12.07 -12.34 -13.09
N PRO A 122 -12.31 -13.56 -12.59
CA PRO A 122 -11.50 -14.73 -12.93
C PRO A 122 -11.51 -15.03 -14.42
N LEU A 123 -10.36 -15.44 -14.92
CA LEU A 123 -10.08 -15.62 -16.34
C LEU A 123 -10.00 -17.10 -16.67
N ARG A 124 -10.78 -17.52 -17.66
CA ARG A 124 -10.82 -18.90 -18.17
C ARG A 124 -10.29 -19.01 -19.60
N THR A 125 -10.28 -17.91 -20.34
CA THR A 125 -9.83 -17.89 -21.75
C THR A 125 -8.84 -16.75 -22.03
N ARG A 126 -8.04 -16.91 -23.09
CA ARG A 126 -7.11 -15.87 -23.56
C ARG A 126 -7.83 -14.59 -24.00
N ALA A 127 -9.04 -14.71 -24.54
CA ALA A 127 -9.85 -13.56 -24.92
C ALA A 127 -10.23 -12.73 -23.69
N GLN A 128 -10.73 -13.38 -22.63
CA GLN A 128 -11.02 -12.73 -21.35
C GLN A 128 -9.78 -12.07 -20.74
N TRP A 129 -8.62 -12.74 -20.81
CA TRP A 129 -7.37 -12.16 -20.34
C TRP A 129 -7.01 -10.88 -21.09
N ARG A 130 -7.08 -10.88 -22.43
CA ARG A 130 -6.77 -9.69 -23.24
C ARG A 130 -7.71 -8.53 -22.94
N ASP A 131 -9.00 -8.82 -22.77
CA ASP A 131 -10.00 -7.81 -22.41
C ASP A 131 -9.73 -7.23 -21.03
N ALA A 132 -9.41 -8.07 -20.03
CA ALA A 132 -9.04 -7.64 -18.69
C ALA A 132 -7.74 -6.83 -18.66
N TRP A 133 -6.73 -7.22 -19.45
CA TRP A 133 -5.45 -6.53 -19.58
C TRP A 133 -5.61 -5.11 -20.14
N ASN A 134 -6.49 -4.96 -21.13
CA ASN A 134 -6.85 -3.67 -21.71
C ASN A 134 -7.67 -2.82 -20.74
N GLN A 135 -8.63 -3.42 -20.03
CA GLN A 135 -9.40 -2.74 -18.99
C GLN A 135 -8.51 -2.18 -17.88
N GLY A 136 -7.52 -2.95 -17.42
CA GLY A 136 -6.57 -2.48 -16.39
C GLY A 136 -5.80 -1.23 -16.80
N SER A 137 -5.37 -1.14 -18.06
CA SER A 137 -4.68 0.06 -18.58
C SER A 137 -5.61 1.27 -18.66
N GLN A 138 -6.83 1.07 -19.17
CA GLN A 138 -7.83 2.15 -19.27
C GLN A 138 -8.25 2.65 -17.88
N TRP A 139 -8.45 1.72 -16.93
CA TRP A 139 -8.85 2.02 -15.56
C TRP A 139 -7.86 2.97 -14.84
N GLY A 140 -6.56 2.73 -15.00
CA GLY A 140 -5.55 3.57 -14.35
C GLY A 140 -5.51 5.02 -14.87
N ARG A 141 -6.05 5.26 -16.07
CA ARG A 141 -6.08 6.59 -16.70
C ARG A 141 -7.43 7.27 -16.55
N ASN A 142 -8.50 6.63 -17.01
CA ASN A 142 -9.86 7.16 -16.98
C ASN A 142 -10.89 6.01 -16.86
N PRO A 143 -11.26 5.62 -15.63
CA PRO A 143 -12.09 4.45 -15.42
C PRO A 143 -13.57 4.70 -15.73
N SER A 144 -14.22 3.71 -16.33
CA SER A 144 -15.69 3.62 -16.37
C SER A 144 -16.26 3.25 -15.00
N ASP A 145 -17.58 3.42 -14.82
CA ASP A 145 -18.25 3.07 -13.56
C ASP A 145 -18.09 1.59 -13.20
N ASP A 146 -18.16 0.70 -14.19
CA ASP A 146 -17.95 -0.73 -13.97
C ASP A 146 -16.51 -1.06 -13.54
N GLN A 147 -15.52 -0.32 -14.06
CA GLN A 147 -14.15 -0.47 -13.62
C GLN A 147 -13.95 0.03 -12.19
N ARG A 148 -14.59 1.16 -11.82
CA ARG A 148 -14.57 1.68 -10.44
C ARG A 148 -15.21 0.74 -9.43
N ARG A 149 -16.21 -0.06 -9.83
CA ARG A 149 -16.80 -1.08 -8.94
C ARG A 149 -15.82 -2.18 -8.52
N ARG A 150 -14.72 -2.36 -9.25
CA ARG A 150 -13.66 -3.33 -8.95
C ARG A 150 -12.37 -2.66 -8.46
N GLU A 151 -12.44 -1.37 -8.17
CA GLU A 151 -11.36 -0.59 -7.61
C GLU A 151 -11.38 -0.67 -6.09
N THR A 152 -10.20 -0.71 -5.50
CA THR A 152 -9.97 -0.49 -4.08
C THR A 152 -9.06 0.72 -3.94
N VAL A 153 -9.55 1.77 -3.29
CA VAL A 153 -8.75 2.92 -2.86
C VAL A 153 -7.97 2.49 -1.62
N LEU A 154 -6.65 2.61 -1.66
CA LEU A 154 -5.79 2.03 -0.62
C LEU A 154 -5.31 3.09 0.37
N MET A 155 -4.58 4.08 -0.12
CA MET A 155 -3.97 5.11 0.72
C MET A 155 -3.54 6.33 -0.10
N PRO A 156 -3.44 7.51 0.54
CA PRO A 156 -2.87 8.70 -0.09
C PRO A 156 -1.42 8.49 -0.53
N LEU A 157 -1.05 9.05 -1.70
CA LEU A 157 0.30 8.90 -2.26
C LEU A 157 0.71 10.08 -3.14
N ASP A 158 1.81 10.76 -2.78
CA ASP A 158 2.35 11.90 -3.53
C ASP A 158 3.20 11.46 -4.73
N GLN A 159 3.87 10.31 -4.65
CA GLN A 159 4.68 9.82 -5.76
C GLN A 159 4.76 8.30 -5.76
N TRP A 160 4.71 7.73 -6.96
CA TRP A 160 4.93 6.30 -7.21
C TRP A 160 6.01 6.14 -8.29
N ARG A 161 7.04 5.35 -8.01
CA ARG A 161 8.06 4.95 -9.00
C ARG A 161 8.31 3.45 -8.92
N LEU A 162 8.63 2.86 -10.07
CA LEU A 162 8.93 1.45 -10.22
C LEU A 162 10.27 1.28 -10.92
N TYR A 163 11.05 0.29 -10.47
CA TYR A 163 12.28 -0.14 -11.13
C TYR A 163 12.30 -1.66 -11.23
N TYR A 164 12.89 -2.15 -12.31
CA TYR A 164 13.16 -3.57 -12.50
C TYR A 164 14.64 -3.84 -12.32
N TYR A 165 14.96 -4.94 -11.65
CA TYR A 165 16.31 -5.47 -11.60
C TYR A 165 16.52 -6.39 -12.81
N ARG A 166 17.42 -5.96 -13.71
CA ARG A 166 17.78 -6.65 -14.95
C ARG A 166 19.27 -6.44 -15.20
N ASP A 167 19.96 -7.42 -15.79
CA ASP A 167 21.38 -7.30 -16.15
C ASP A 167 22.28 -6.78 -15.00
N ASN A 168 21.98 -7.19 -13.77
CA ASN A 168 22.70 -6.79 -12.56
C ASN A 168 22.63 -5.29 -12.22
N ALA A 169 21.57 -4.59 -12.65
CA ALA A 169 21.31 -3.20 -12.35
C ALA A 169 19.80 -2.93 -12.13
N TRP A 170 19.50 -1.88 -11.35
CA TRP A 170 18.16 -1.32 -11.27
C TRP A 170 17.94 -0.34 -12.43
N SER A 171 16.95 -0.60 -13.27
CA SER A 171 16.59 0.26 -14.41
C SER A 171 15.12 0.63 -14.38
N ASN A 172 14.78 1.73 -15.05
CA ASN A 172 13.37 2.05 -15.32
C ASN A 172 12.79 0.92 -16.21
N PRO A 173 11.59 0.39 -15.92
CA PRO A 173 10.98 -0.66 -16.72
C PRO A 173 10.81 -0.32 -18.22
N GLN A 174 10.66 0.98 -18.53
CA GLN A 174 10.51 1.49 -19.90
C GLN A 174 11.84 1.74 -20.61
N SER A 175 12.96 1.69 -19.88
CA SER A 175 14.28 1.69 -20.52
C SER A 175 14.46 0.34 -21.21
N SER A 176 14.87 0.36 -22.47
CA SER A 176 15.32 -0.82 -23.19
C SER A 176 16.48 -1.45 -22.43
N GLY A 177 16.20 -2.58 -21.75
CA GLY A 177 17.22 -3.48 -21.29
C GLY A 177 17.84 -4.13 -22.51
N SER A 178 19.15 -4.36 -22.49
CA SER A 178 19.78 -5.27 -23.44
C SER A 178 19.07 -6.63 -23.31
N ASP A 179 18.36 -7.06 -24.34
CA ASP A 179 17.94 -8.46 -24.47
C ASP A 179 19.22 -9.31 -24.56
N ASN A 180 19.83 -9.64 -23.42
CA ASN A 180 20.93 -10.58 -23.35
C ASN A 180 20.38 -11.97 -23.03
N GLY A 181 19.36 -12.37 -23.80
CA GLY A 181 19.09 -13.77 -24.07
C GLY A 181 19.94 -14.18 -25.26
N THR A 182 21.01 -14.93 -25.02
CA THR A 182 21.81 -15.56 -26.08
C THR A 182 20.89 -16.33 -27.04
N GLY A 183 20.65 -15.72 -28.18
CA GLY A 183 19.85 -16.22 -29.29
C GLY A 183 20.16 -15.35 -30.51
N THR A 184 21.35 -15.48 -31.05
CA THR A 184 21.64 -15.04 -32.42
C THR A 184 20.57 -15.58 -33.36
N VAL A 185 19.75 -14.72 -33.98
CA VAL A 185 19.58 -14.69 -35.45
C VAL A 185 18.80 -13.45 -35.92
N ASN A 186 19.39 -12.80 -36.94
CA ASN A 186 18.85 -12.05 -38.08
C ASN A 186 17.33 -11.73 -38.20
N PRO A 187 16.99 -10.63 -38.89
CA PRO A 187 15.59 -10.31 -39.24
C PRO A 187 15.01 -11.38 -40.19
N PRO A 188 13.83 -11.96 -39.93
CA PRO A 188 13.24 -12.90 -40.87
C PRO A 188 12.34 -12.15 -41.85
N SER A 189 12.84 -12.02 -43.08
CA SER A 189 12.03 -12.24 -44.26
C SER A 189 11.30 -13.60 -44.14
N GLY A 190 9.97 -13.57 -44.22
CA GLY A 190 9.06 -14.70 -44.48
C GLY A 190 9.43 -16.07 -43.89
N GLY A 191 8.83 -16.41 -42.74
CA GLY A 191 8.90 -17.78 -42.21
C GLY A 191 8.08 -17.96 -40.93
N THR A 192 7.08 -18.83 -40.98
CA THR A 192 6.24 -19.28 -39.87
C THR A 192 7.04 -20.04 -38.83
N ASN A 193 7.46 -19.39 -37.74
CA ASN A 193 7.74 -19.98 -36.42
C ASN A 193 8.10 -18.86 -35.42
N SER A 194 7.10 -18.11 -34.96
CA SER A 194 7.25 -17.29 -33.75
C SER A 194 7.27 -18.24 -32.55
N SER A 195 8.47 -18.66 -32.12
CA SER A 195 8.63 -19.35 -30.83
C SER A 195 7.92 -18.50 -29.77
N ALA A 196 7.00 -19.10 -29.02
CA ALA A 196 6.27 -18.44 -27.95
C ALA A 196 7.28 -17.81 -26.97
N GLN A 197 7.51 -16.51 -27.09
CA GLN A 197 8.41 -15.79 -26.20
C GLN A 197 7.76 -15.75 -24.83
N LEU A 198 8.32 -16.54 -23.89
CA LEU A 198 7.89 -16.52 -22.51
C LEU A 198 8.04 -15.07 -21.98
N PRO A 199 7.04 -14.52 -21.30
CA PRO A 199 7.13 -13.16 -20.77
C PRO A 199 8.20 -13.16 -19.68
N THR A 200 9.21 -12.32 -19.84
CA THR A 200 10.29 -12.21 -18.86
C THR A 200 9.79 -11.44 -17.65
N ILE A 201 9.48 -12.16 -16.57
CA ILE A 201 9.35 -11.56 -15.23
C ILE A 201 10.75 -11.01 -14.87
N PRO A 202 10.88 -9.75 -14.42
CA PRO A 202 12.16 -9.22 -13.97
C PRO A 202 12.71 -10.00 -12.77
N ASP A 203 14.03 -9.98 -12.58
CA ASP A 203 14.67 -10.69 -11.46
C ASP A 203 14.32 -10.05 -10.10
N GLY A 204 13.95 -8.77 -10.11
CA GLY A 204 13.44 -8.06 -8.95
C GLY A 204 12.65 -6.82 -9.34
N ILE A 205 11.82 -6.36 -8.41
CA ILE A 205 10.96 -5.17 -8.58
C ILE A 205 11.17 -4.30 -7.35
N ARG A 206 11.53 -3.04 -7.57
CA ARG A 206 11.60 -2.01 -6.54
C ARG A 206 10.45 -1.06 -6.73
N VAL A 207 9.69 -0.82 -5.68
CA VAL A 207 8.71 0.26 -5.62
C VAL A 207 9.19 1.34 -4.66
N GLU A 208 9.13 2.59 -5.11
CA GLU A 208 9.37 3.77 -4.28
C GLU A 208 8.08 4.58 -4.17
N LEU A 209 7.64 4.77 -2.94
CA LEU A 209 6.44 5.52 -2.57
C LEU A 209 6.86 6.80 -1.85
N THR A 210 6.24 7.93 -2.15
CA THR A 210 6.36 9.15 -1.35
C THR A 210 5.03 9.44 -0.69
N LEU A 211 5.00 9.36 0.64
CA LEU A 211 3.80 9.50 1.45
C LEU A 211 3.60 10.96 1.86
N PRO A 212 2.35 11.46 1.83
CA PRO A 212 2.03 12.83 2.22
C PRO A 212 2.46 13.19 3.65
N PRO A 213 2.69 14.49 3.95
CA PRO A 213 3.17 14.94 5.26
C PRO A 213 2.20 14.69 6.43
N ASP A 214 0.92 14.51 6.15
CA ASP A 214 -0.15 14.18 7.12
C ASP A 214 -0.35 12.66 7.33
N SER A 215 0.46 11.82 6.66
CA SER A 215 0.48 10.38 6.90
C SER A 215 1.23 10.01 8.18
N ALA A 216 0.99 8.81 8.72
CA ALA A 216 1.66 8.33 9.93
C ALA A 216 3.18 8.23 9.78
N ILE A 217 3.66 7.92 8.57
CA ILE A 217 5.08 7.82 8.23
C ILE A 217 5.32 8.67 6.97
N PRO A 218 5.53 9.99 7.12
CA PRO A 218 5.72 10.86 5.96
C PRO A 218 7.08 10.60 5.29
N GLY A 219 7.16 10.91 3.99
CA GLY A 219 8.40 10.80 3.23
C GLY A 219 8.48 9.54 2.37
N ARG A 220 9.72 9.12 2.05
CA ARG A 220 9.95 8.04 1.07
C ARG A 220 9.98 6.66 1.75
N VAL A 221 9.23 5.73 1.18
CA VAL A 221 9.29 4.31 1.52
C VAL A 221 9.71 3.53 0.28
N THR A 222 10.68 2.65 0.43
CA THR A 222 11.21 1.80 -0.65
C THR A 222 11.01 0.34 -0.27
N MET A 223 10.49 -0.46 -1.20
CA MET A 223 10.29 -1.89 -1.02
C MET A 223 10.86 -2.64 -2.22
N ASP A 224 11.60 -3.71 -1.94
CA ASP A 224 12.21 -4.56 -2.95
C ASP A 224 11.60 -5.95 -2.88
N TRP A 225 11.20 -6.47 -4.03
CA TRP A 225 10.77 -7.85 -4.23
C TRP A 225 11.76 -8.56 -5.14
N VAL A 226 12.05 -9.82 -4.84
CA VAL A 226 12.96 -10.66 -5.62
C VAL A 226 12.18 -11.84 -6.19
N ASN A 227 12.40 -12.15 -7.46
CA ASN A 227 11.73 -13.25 -8.12
C ASN A 227 12.18 -14.61 -7.54
N PRO A 228 11.30 -15.37 -6.87
CA PRO A 228 11.66 -16.62 -6.21
C PRO A 228 12.06 -17.72 -7.20
N LEU A 229 11.61 -17.66 -8.44
CA LEU A 229 11.92 -18.67 -9.46
C LEU A 229 13.36 -18.56 -9.98
N ARG A 230 14.04 -17.42 -9.78
CA ARG A 230 15.44 -17.20 -10.21
C ARG A 230 16.45 -17.49 -9.11
N SER A 231 16.12 -17.34 -7.83
CA SER A 231 17.06 -17.60 -6.72
C SER A 231 17.56 -19.05 -6.71
N ASN A 232 16.72 -19.99 -7.14
CA ASN A 232 17.04 -21.43 -7.17
C ASN A 232 17.97 -21.85 -8.32
N SER A 233 18.33 -20.93 -9.23
CA SER A 233 19.17 -21.23 -10.40
C SER A 233 20.64 -20.80 -10.26
N ARG A 234 21.03 -20.26 -9.09
CA ARG A 234 22.38 -19.74 -8.81
C ARG A 234 23.15 -20.47 -7.70
N SER A 235 22.70 -21.65 -7.28
CA SER A 235 23.38 -22.50 -6.29
C SER A 235 24.16 -23.64 -6.94
#